data_AF-A0A660WQB9-F1
#
_entry.id   AF-A0A660WQB9-F1
#
_cell.length_a   1.000
_cell.length_b   1.000
_cell.length_c   1.000
_cell.angle_alpha   90.00
_cell.angle_beta   90.00
_cell.angle_gamma   90.00
#
_symmetry.space_group_name_H-M   'P 1'
#
loop_
_entity.id
_entity.type
_entity.pdbx_description
1 polymer ?
#
loop_
_entity_poly.entity_id
_entity_poly.type
_entity_poly.pdbx_seq_one_letter_code
_entity_poly.pdbx_strand_id
1 'polypeptide(L)' 'SFEEKQTAVTPGQSVVLYDGDVVLGGGIIQKVIK' A
#
# COMPACT_ATOMS: atom_id res chain seq x y z
N SER A 1 1.60 7.59 -6.62
CA SER A 1 1.77 6.32 -7.34
C SER A 1 3.08 5.69 -6.90
N PHE A 2 3.28 4.40 -7.17
CA PHE A 2 4.58 3.76 -6.94
C PHE A 2 5.47 3.94 -8.17
N GLU A 3 6.78 4.05 -7.95
CA GLU A 3 7.77 4.14 -9.04
C GLU A 3 7.81 2.84 -9.84
N GLU A 4 7.64 1.71 -9.15
CA GLU A 4 7.58 0.38 -9.74
C GLU A 4 6.19 -0.26 -9.56
N LYS A 5 5.84 -1.15 -10.49
CA LYS A 5 4.59 -1.91 -10.39
C LYS A 5 4.67 -2.91 -9.25
N GLN A 6 3.61 -2.93 -8.43
CA GLN A 6 3.50 -3.85 -7.32
C GLN A 6 2.74 -5.11 -7.75
N THR A 7 3.16 -6.27 -7.22
CA THR A 7 2.56 -7.57 -7.52
C THR A 7 1.71 -8.05 -6.35
N ALA A 8 0.75 -8.94 -6.62
CA ALA A 8 -0.09 -9.59 -5.61
C ALA A 8 -0.88 -8.67 -4.65
N VAL A 9 -1.10 -7.41 -5.03
CA VAL A 9 -1.92 -6.46 -4.25
C VAL A 9 -3.39 -6.90 -4.29
N THR A 10 -4.02 -7.08 -3.12
CA THR A 10 -5.39 -7.61 -3.03
C THR A 10 -6.33 -6.67 -2.25
N PRO A 11 -7.54 -6.35 -2.77
CA PRO A 11 -8.54 -5.60 -2.01
C PRO A 11 -8.89 -6.30 -0.68
N GLY A 12 -9.06 -5.51 0.38
CA GLY A 12 -9.27 -6.00 1.74
C GLY A 12 -7.99 -6.19 2.55
N GLN A 13 -6.81 -6.26 1.91
CA GLN A 13 -5.53 -6.21 2.64
C GLN A 13 -5.24 -4.81 3.17
N SER A 14 -4.38 -4.72 4.17
CA SER A 14 -3.92 -3.44 4.71
C SER A 14 -2.68 -2.95 3.97
N VAL A 15 -2.61 -1.63 3.74
CA VAL A 15 -1.39 -0.92 3.36
C VAL A 15 -0.87 -0.16 4.58
N VAL A 16 0.45 -0.12 4.75
CA VAL A 16 1.11 0.65 5.80
C VAL A 16 2.18 1.52 5.14
N LEU A 17 2.22 2.79 5.50
CA LEU A 17 3.18 3.77 5.00
C LEU A 17 4.24 4.05 6.07
N TYR A 18 5.49 4.06 5.65
CA TYR A 18 6.65 4.28 6.52
C TYR A 18 7.50 5.45 6.00
N ASP A 19 8.11 6.18 6.94
CA ASP A 19 9.24 7.10 6.71
C ASP A 19 10.44 6.59 7.52
N GLY A 20 11.32 5.84 6.86
CA GLY A 20 12.36 5.05 7.53
C GLY A 20 11.73 4.08 8.53
N ASP A 21 12.05 4.26 9.81
CA ASP A 21 11.53 3.44 10.91
C ASP A 21 10.21 3.97 11.51
N VAL A 22 9.71 5.11 11.03
CA VAL A 22 8.49 5.74 11.55
C VAL A 22 7.27 5.27 10.76
N VAL A 23 6.22 4.85 11.47
CA VAL A 23 4.92 4.54 10.86
C VAL A 23 4.15 5.84 10.64
N LEU A 24 3.84 6.16 9.38
CA LEU A 24 3.03 7.32 9.01
C LEU A 24 1.53 7.03 9.08
N GLY A 25 1.14 5.75 8.97
CA GLY A 25 -0.24 5.30 9.05
C GLY A 25 -0.52 4.14 8.10
N GLY A 26 -1.81 3.86 7.88
CA GLY A 26 -2.24 2.79 7.00
C GLY A 26 -3.72 2.83 6.68
N GLY A 27 -4.17 1.89 5.86
CA GLY A 27 -5.57 1.78 5.46
C GLY A 27 -5.88 0.46 4.77
N ILE A 28 -7.15 0.23 4.44
CA ILE A 28 -7.58 -0.94 3.68
C ILE A 28 -7.53 -0.63 2.19
N ILE A 29 -6.92 -1.52 1.43
CA ILE A 29 -6.88 -1.44 -0.02
C ILE A 29 -8.29 -1.74 -0.55
N GLN A 30 -8.92 -0.75 -1.17
CA GLN A 30 -10.29 -0.91 -1.70
C GLN A 30 -10.30 -1.36 -3.16
N LYS A 31 -9.30 -0.94 -3.95
CA LYS A 31 -9.24 -1.20 -5.38
C LYS A 31 -7.79 -1.22 -5.85
N VAL A 32 -7.50 -2.11 -6.80
CA VAL A 32 -6.22 -2.15 -7.51
C VAL A 32 -6.36 -1.38 -8.83
N ILE A 33 -5.38 -0.52 -9.11
CA ILE A 33 -5.29 0.29 -10.33
C ILE A 33 -4.12 -0.25 -11.16
N LYS A 34 -4.29 -0.32 -12.49
CA LYS A 34 -3.26 -0.83 -13.41
C LYS A 34 -2.29 0.25 -13.89
#